data_AF-A0A519KWH2-F1
#
_entry.id   AF-A0A519KWH2-F1
#
_cell.length_a   1.000
_cell.length_b   1.000
_cell.length_c   1.000
_cell.angle_alpha   90.00
_cell.angle_beta   90.00
_cell.angle_gamma   90.00
#
_symmetry.space_group_name_H-M   'P 1'
#
loop_
_entity.id
_entity.type
_entity.pdbx_description
1 polymer ?
#
loop_
_entity_poly.entity_id
_entity_poly.type
_entity_poly.pdbx_seq_one_letter_code
_entity_poly.pdbx_strand_id
1 'polypeptide(L)'
;MSIKILATALAGLGLSMSLGAAAPAPMTAAAQQYYPGPGIYCFGYDQCYPIAYSYEVYSDAEHTNLIGSGYDSCVASGSQIYVTSPWLPAGYEVKTPMYVCSGFGPYLPPEW
;
A
#
# COMPACT_ATOMS: atom_id res chain seq x y z
N MET A 1 -21.66 -36.93 -52.45
CA MET A 1 -20.56 -36.12 -53.03
C MET A 1 -21.10 -34.72 -53.31
N SER A 2 -20.59 -33.68 -52.64
CA SER A 2 -20.57 -32.29 -53.13
C SER A 2 -19.92 -31.35 -52.09
N ILE A 3 -18.67 -31.00 -52.40
CA ILE A 3 -18.03 -29.67 -52.39
C ILE A 3 -18.26 -28.77 -51.16
N LYS A 4 -17.18 -28.66 -50.36
CA LYS A 4 -16.95 -27.60 -49.36
C LYS A 4 -16.58 -26.29 -50.11
N ILE A 5 -17.27 -25.19 -49.81
CA ILE A 5 -16.86 -23.85 -50.26
C ILE A 5 -16.34 -23.08 -49.03
N LEU A 6 -15.02 -22.88 -49.01
CA LEU A 6 -14.32 -21.91 -48.19
C LEU A 6 -14.72 -20.50 -48.66
N ALA A 7 -15.17 -19.64 -47.74
CA ALA A 7 -15.27 -18.21 -47.97
C ALA A 7 -14.41 -17.50 -46.92
N THR A 8 -13.17 -17.22 -47.32
CA THR A 8 -12.21 -16.38 -46.60
C THR A 8 -12.62 -14.92 -46.83
N ALA A 9 -13.10 -14.24 -45.79
CA ALA A 9 -13.33 -12.79 -45.81
C ALA A 9 -12.18 -12.10 -45.06
N LEU A 10 -11.23 -11.55 -45.82
CA LEU A 10 -10.16 -10.68 -45.36
C LEU A 10 -10.57 -9.22 -45.68
N ALA A 11 -11.03 -8.47 -44.69
CA ALA A 11 -11.20 -7.01 -44.74
C ALA A 11 -11.45 -6.50 -43.31
N GLY A 12 -10.79 -5.49 -42.76
CA GLY A 12 -9.84 -4.56 -43.33
C GLY A 12 -9.02 -3.91 -42.20
N LEU A 13 -7.82 -3.46 -42.55
CA LEU A 13 -7.00 -2.61 -41.70
C LEU A 13 -7.66 -1.23 -41.59
N GLY A 14 -8.22 -0.91 -40.42
CA GLY A 14 -8.53 0.47 -40.03
C GLY A 14 -7.31 1.09 -39.35
N LEU A 15 -6.54 1.88 -40.10
CA LEU A 15 -5.54 2.81 -39.56
C LEU A 15 -6.26 4.04 -39.01
N SER A 16 -6.44 4.09 -37.70
CA SER A 16 -6.90 5.28 -36.98
C SER A 16 -5.69 6.11 -36.54
N MET A 17 -5.30 7.11 -37.35
CA MET A 17 -4.41 8.18 -36.90
C MET A 17 -5.23 9.20 -36.09
N SER A 18 -5.03 9.24 -34.78
CA SER A 18 -5.49 10.33 -33.92
C SER A 18 -4.38 11.38 -33.80
N LEU A 19 -4.66 12.58 -34.29
CA LEU A 19 -3.85 13.78 -34.12
C LEU A 19 -3.76 14.16 -32.64
N GLY A 20 -2.57 14.64 -32.27
CA GLY A 20 -2.22 15.06 -30.92
C GLY A 20 -2.99 16.29 -30.46
N ALA A 21 -3.59 16.17 -29.28
CA ALA A 21 -3.72 17.25 -28.33
C ALA A 21 -2.63 17.05 -27.28
N ALA A 22 -1.71 18.00 -27.16
CA ALA A 22 -0.74 18.04 -26.08
C ALA A 22 -1.50 18.31 -24.76
N ALA A 23 -1.93 17.22 -24.11
CA ALA A 23 -2.40 17.27 -22.74
C ALA A 23 -1.20 17.60 -21.83
N PRO A 24 -1.39 18.42 -20.79
CA PRO A 24 -0.33 18.72 -19.83
C PRO A 24 0.23 17.41 -19.32
N ALA A 25 1.56 17.26 -19.39
CA ALA A 25 2.26 16.11 -18.85
C ALA A 25 1.68 15.83 -17.45
N PRO A 26 1.35 14.57 -17.12
CA PRO A 26 1.12 14.25 -15.73
C PRO A 26 2.37 14.72 -15.01
N MET A 27 2.21 15.72 -14.14
CA MET A 27 3.21 15.96 -13.11
C MET A 27 3.38 14.59 -12.50
N THR A 28 4.53 13.99 -12.76
CA THR A 28 4.96 12.76 -12.13
C THR A 28 4.80 13.04 -10.65
N ALA A 29 3.70 12.56 -10.08
CA ALA A 29 3.60 12.33 -8.66
C ALA A 29 4.88 11.59 -8.34
N ALA A 30 5.73 12.24 -7.55
CA ALA A 30 6.98 11.65 -7.12
C ALA A 30 6.63 10.22 -6.70
N ALA A 31 7.23 9.23 -7.37
CA ALA A 31 7.09 7.85 -6.98
C ALA A 31 7.64 7.77 -5.55
N GLN A 32 6.77 7.89 -4.55
CA GLN A 32 7.16 7.75 -3.15
C GLN A 32 7.43 6.27 -2.95
N GLN A 33 8.72 5.97 -2.91
CA GLN A 33 9.24 4.63 -2.82
C GLN A 33 8.96 4.10 -1.42
N TYR A 34 7.86 3.36 -1.28
CA TYR A 34 7.72 2.36 -0.23
C TYR A 34 8.82 1.28 -0.45
N TYR A 35 10.00 1.41 0.18
CA TYR A 35 10.95 0.28 0.36
C TYR A 35 12.21 0.63 1.22
N PRO A 36 12.86 -0.34 1.93
CA PRO A 36 12.53 -1.76 2.11
C PRO A 36 12.14 -2.14 3.55
N GLY A 37 10.97 -2.73 3.72
CA GLY A 37 10.66 -3.57 4.89
C GLY A 37 9.33 -3.23 5.55
N PRO A 38 8.60 -4.23 6.06
CA PRO A 38 7.39 -3.97 6.83
C PRO A 38 7.75 -3.13 8.06
N GLY A 39 7.01 -2.03 8.28
CA GLY A 39 7.11 -1.25 9.51
C GLY A 39 8.05 -0.04 9.50
N ILE A 40 8.58 0.40 8.35
CA ILE A 40 9.40 1.64 8.25
C ILE A 40 8.84 2.57 7.16
N TYR A 41 8.83 3.88 7.44
CA TYR A 41 8.48 4.96 6.52
C TYR A 41 9.64 5.95 6.41
N CYS A 42 10.01 6.37 5.20
CA CYS A 42 11.12 7.28 4.96
C CYS A 42 10.67 8.61 4.34
N PHE A 43 11.03 9.73 5.00
CA PHE A 43 10.95 11.07 4.43
C PHE A 43 12.14 11.29 3.49
N GLY A 44 11.94 11.02 2.20
CA GLY A 44 13.03 11.03 1.23
C GLY A 44 13.99 9.84 1.43
N TYR A 45 15.29 10.07 1.25
CA TYR A 45 16.29 8.99 1.28
C TYR A 45 17.03 8.84 2.62
N ASP A 46 17.01 9.85 3.49
CA ASP A 46 17.91 9.91 4.65
C ASP A 46 17.20 9.85 6.02
N GLN A 47 15.87 9.99 6.07
CA GLN A 47 15.12 10.05 7.32
C GLN A 47 14.04 8.99 7.38
N CYS A 48 14.39 7.81 7.91
CA CYS A 48 13.49 6.69 8.08
C CYS A 48 13.06 6.52 9.54
N TYR A 49 11.77 6.25 9.74
CA TYR A 49 11.12 6.14 11.04
C TYR A 49 10.18 4.94 11.07
N PRO A 50 9.97 4.31 12.25
CA PRO A 50 9.07 3.17 12.33
C PRO A 50 7.60 3.58 12.22
N ILE A 51 6.79 2.69 11.68
CA ILE A 51 5.35 2.84 11.53
C ILE A 51 4.66 2.21 12.74
N ALA A 52 3.74 2.94 13.36
CA ALA A 52 2.82 2.43 14.36
C ALA A 52 1.55 1.89 13.69
N TYR A 53 1.08 0.74 14.16
CA TYR A 53 -0.09 0.04 13.66
C TYR A 53 -1.20 -0.05 14.71
N SER A 54 -2.44 -0.16 14.24
CA SER A 54 -3.55 -0.75 14.99
C SER A 54 -3.64 -2.22 14.64
N TYR A 55 -4.04 -3.00 15.65
CA TYR A 55 -4.15 -4.45 15.58
C TYR A 55 -5.56 -4.84 15.94
N GLU A 56 -6.13 -5.73 15.14
CA GLU A 56 -7.34 -6.47 15.44
C GLU A 56 -7.03 -7.96 15.30
N VAL A 57 -7.38 -8.75 16.31
CA VAL A 57 -7.14 -10.19 16.32
C VAL A 57 -8.48 -10.90 16.35
N TYR A 58 -8.69 -11.79 15.40
CA TYR A 58 -9.90 -12.57 15.25
C TYR A 58 -9.66 -14.04 15.56
N SER A 59 -10.72 -14.76 15.97
CA SER A 59 -10.64 -16.20 16.23
C SER A 59 -10.58 -17.06 14.97
N ASP A 60 -10.96 -16.50 13.83
CA ASP A 60 -11.19 -17.19 12.56
C ASP A 60 -10.63 -16.39 11.38
N ALA A 61 -10.35 -17.09 10.28
CA ALA A 61 -9.71 -16.52 9.09
C ALA A 61 -10.65 -15.58 8.31
N GLU A 62 -11.95 -15.73 8.53
CA GLU A 62 -13.01 -14.92 7.95
C GLU A 62 -13.20 -13.58 8.70
N HIS A 63 -12.45 -13.34 9.78
CA HIS A 63 -12.48 -12.12 10.58
C HIS A 63 -13.88 -11.79 11.13
N THR A 64 -14.63 -12.81 11.55
CA THR A 64 -16.02 -12.66 12.00
C THR A 64 -16.16 -12.40 13.50
N ASN A 65 -15.24 -12.93 14.32
CA ASN A 65 -15.28 -12.75 15.77
C ASN A 65 -13.98 -12.17 16.32
N LEU A 66 -14.04 -10.92 16.77
CA LEU A 66 -12.92 -10.17 17.34
C LEU A 66 -12.63 -10.64 18.78
N ILE A 67 -11.39 -11.07 19.04
CA ILE A 67 -10.94 -11.59 20.33
C ILE A 67 -9.89 -10.70 21.00
N GLY A 68 -9.32 -9.73 20.29
CA GLY A 68 -8.38 -8.77 20.85
C GLY A 68 -8.18 -7.57 19.93
N SER A 69 -7.84 -6.43 20.51
CA SER A 69 -7.50 -5.23 19.76
C SER A 69 -6.50 -4.40 20.53
N GLY A 70 -5.64 -3.67 19.82
CA GLY A 70 -4.68 -2.78 20.45
C GLY A 70 -4.01 -1.87 19.43
N TYR A 71 -3.13 -1.02 19.93
CA TYR A 71 -2.39 -0.07 19.11
C TYR A 71 -0.96 0.00 19.61
N ASP A 72 -0.05 0.12 18.66
CA ASP A 72 1.33 0.47 18.91
C ASP A 72 1.42 1.82 19.61
N SER A 73 2.51 2.01 20.35
CA SER A 73 2.91 3.30 20.90
C SER A 73 4.30 3.66 20.42
N CYS A 74 4.50 4.92 20.04
CA CYS A 74 5.83 5.47 19.79
C CYS A 74 6.50 5.80 21.11
N VAL A 75 7.70 5.27 21.31
CA VAL A 75 8.52 5.59 22.47
C VAL A 75 9.87 6.10 21.98
N ALA A 76 10.33 7.18 22.61
CA ALA A 76 11.64 7.76 22.36
C ALA A 76 12.55 7.51 23.58
N SER A 77 13.78 7.05 23.32
CA SER A 77 14.86 7.05 24.32
C SER A 77 16.13 7.59 23.69
N GLY A 78 16.64 8.67 24.27
CA GLY A 78 17.73 9.45 23.68
C GLY A 78 17.35 9.94 22.28
N SER A 79 18.17 9.60 21.29
CA SER A 79 17.95 9.95 19.88
C SER A 79 17.27 8.84 19.07
N GLN A 80 16.85 7.75 19.71
CA GLN A 80 16.22 6.61 19.03
C GLN A 80 14.72 6.60 19.25
N ILE A 81 13.99 6.18 18.22
CA ILE A 81 12.54 6.05 18.23
C ILE A 81 12.21 4.61 17.92
N TYR A 82 11.34 4.03 18.73
CA TYR A 82 10.92 2.65 18.62
C TYR A 82 9.42 2.55 18.82
N VAL A 83 8.88 1.45 18.29
CA VAL A 83 7.48 1.09 18.42
C VAL A 83 7.37 0.01 19.48
N THR A 84 6.46 0.19 20.44
CA THR A 84 6.09 -0.84 21.41
C THR A 84 4.70 -1.36 21.10
N SER A 85 4.61 -2.65 20.82
CA SER A 85 3.36 -3.31 20.51
C SER A 85 2.66 -3.82 21.77
N PRO A 86 1.31 -3.79 21.80
CA PRO A 86 0.54 -4.34 22.91
C PRO A 86 0.65 -5.87 22.95
N TRP A 87 0.45 -6.45 24.12
CA TRP A 87 0.26 -7.90 24.23
C TRP A 87 -1.16 -8.25 23.79
N LEU A 88 -1.29 -9.12 22.78
CA LEU A 88 -2.57 -9.55 22.21
C LEU A 88 -2.68 -11.08 22.24
N PRO A 89 -3.91 -11.63 22.31
CA PRO A 89 -4.12 -13.06 22.19
C PRO A 89 -3.66 -13.58 20.83
N ALA A 90 -3.32 -14.86 20.74
CA ALA A 90 -3.02 -15.50 19.46
C ALA A 90 -4.30 -15.68 18.63
N GLY A 91 -4.22 -15.43 17.33
CA GLY A 91 -5.34 -15.57 16.39
C GLY A 91 -4.97 -15.07 15.00
N TYR A 92 -5.98 -14.67 14.23
CA TYR A 92 -5.81 -14.05 12.91
C TYR A 92 -5.68 -12.54 13.08
N GLU A 93 -4.45 -12.05 12.95
CA GLU A 93 -4.10 -10.65 13.19
C GLU A 93 -4.20 -9.81 11.91
N VAL A 94 -4.96 -8.72 11.99
CA VAL A 94 -5.03 -7.66 10.98
C VAL A 94 -4.25 -6.46 11.49
N LYS A 95 -3.28 -5.98 10.70
CA LYS A 95 -2.48 -4.79 11.01
C LYS A 95 -2.86 -3.66 10.06
N THR A 96 -3.23 -2.52 10.62
CA THR A 96 -3.54 -1.32 9.84
C THR A 96 -2.59 -0.20 10.24
N PRO A 97 -1.84 0.42 9.29
CA PRO A 97 -0.94 1.51 9.62
C PRO A 97 -1.74 2.72 10.14
N MET A 98 -1.27 3.36 11.21
CA MET A 98 -1.94 4.51 11.81
C MET A 98 -1.14 5.80 11.63
N TYR A 99 0.14 5.77 11.98
CA TYR A 99 1.03 6.95 11.92
C TYR A 99 2.50 6.51 11.96
N VAL A 100 3.39 7.41 11.59
CA VAL A 100 4.83 7.25 11.63
C VAL A 100 5.36 7.84 12.94
N CYS A 101 6.21 7.08 13.63
CA CYS A 101 6.91 7.52 14.83
C CYS A 101 8.12 8.39 14.48
N SER A 102 7.87 9.66 14.15
CA SER A 102 8.94 10.60 13.80
C SER A 102 9.55 11.30 15.01
N GLY A 103 10.76 11.87 14.85
CA GLY A 103 11.45 12.63 15.90
C GLY A 103 10.75 13.93 16.33
N PHE A 104 9.76 14.36 15.55
CA PHE A 104 8.93 15.53 15.83
C PHE A 104 7.55 15.18 16.40
N GLY A 105 7.31 13.88 16.65
CA GLY A 105 6.04 13.34 17.12
C GLY A 105 5.35 12.44 16.08
N PRO A 106 4.14 11.94 16.39
CA PRO A 106 3.34 11.16 15.45
C PRO A 106 3.06 11.96 14.18
N TYR A 107 3.40 11.37 13.03
CA TYR A 107 3.16 11.96 11.73
C TYR A 107 2.20 11.07 10.93
N LEU A 108 1.16 11.65 10.35
CA LEU A 108 0.26 10.96 9.43
C LEU A 108 0.66 11.32 7.99
N PRO A 109 1.22 10.38 7.21
CA PRO A 109 1.52 10.61 5.80
C PRO A 109 0.25 10.99 5.02
N PRO A 110 0.27 12.06 4.19
CA PRO A 110 -0.87 12.48 3.38
C PRO A 110 -1.40 11.41 2.41
N GLU A 111 -0.57 10.43 2.07
CA GLU A 111 -0.89 9.33 1.16
C GLU A 111 -1.52 8.10 1.83
N TRP A 112 -1.71 8.11 3.16
CA TRP A 112 -2.31 7.00 3.92
C TRP A 112 -3.80 7.21 4.21
#